data_AF-A0A3C2BY65-F1
#
_entry.id   AF-A0A3C2BY65-F1
#
_cell.length_a   1.000
_cell.length_b   1.000
_cell.length_c   1.000
_cell.angle_alpha   90.00
_cell.angle_beta   90.00
_cell.angle_gamma   90.00
#
_symmetry.space_group_name_H-M   'P 1'
#
loop_
_entity.id
_entity.type
_entity.pdbx_description
1 polymer ?
#
loop_
_entity_poly.entity_id
_entity_poly.type
_entity_poly.pdbx_seq_one_letter_code
_entity_poly.pdbx_strand_id
1 'polypeptide(L)'
;FDLDGVLTPTASVHEQAWKELFEGYLASRPDVPGYNESDYFDHIDGKPRFDGVRDFLTSRGIVLPEGAPDNGATNQESAADPTGQDPANATVQGLG
;
A
#
# COMPACT_ATOMS: atom_id res chain seq x y z
N PHE A 1 -8.43 -2.30 27.75
CA PHE A 1 -9.18 -2.54 26.52
C PHE A 1 -8.39 -3.58 25.76
N ASP A 2 -8.95 -4.79 25.63
CA ASP A 2 -8.31 -5.87 24.89
C ASP A 2 -9.04 -6.05 23.55
N LEU A 3 -8.26 -6.27 22.50
CA LEU A 3 -8.72 -6.64 21.16
C LEU A 3 -8.75 -8.17 21.05
N ASP A 4 -9.18 -8.83 22.12
CA ASP A 4 -9.43 -10.26 22.15
C ASP A 4 -10.60 -10.60 21.21
N GLY A 5 -10.31 -11.09 20.00
CA GLY A 5 -11.24 -12.00 19.30
C GLY A 5 -11.81 -11.59 17.95
N VAL A 6 -11.26 -10.62 17.21
CA VAL A 6 -11.63 -10.44 15.78
C VAL A 6 -10.75 -11.34 14.91
N LEU A 7 -10.86 -12.66 15.09
CA LEU A 7 -10.70 -13.59 13.98
C LEU A 7 -11.99 -13.50 13.17
N THR A 8 -12.19 -12.40 12.44
CA THR A 8 -13.20 -12.42 11.38
C THR A 8 -12.84 -13.56 10.42
N PRO A 9 -13.82 -14.23 9.79
CA PRO A 9 -13.56 -15.23 8.73
C PRO A 9 -12.82 -14.67 7.50
N THR A 10 -12.39 -13.41 7.58
CA THR A 10 -11.56 -12.73 6.59
C THR A 10 -10.26 -13.45 6.34
N ALA A 11 -9.68 -14.18 7.31
CA ALA A 11 -8.44 -14.94 7.07
C ALA A 11 -8.58 -15.89 5.87
N SER A 12 -9.64 -16.70 5.82
CA SER A 12 -9.88 -17.63 4.70
C SER A 12 -10.22 -16.91 3.39
N VAL A 13 -10.91 -15.77 3.44
CA VAL A 13 -11.19 -14.97 2.24
C VAL A 13 -9.91 -14.32 1.70
N HIS A 14 -9.05 -13.83 2.58
CA HIS A 14 -7.76 -13.25 2.23
C HIS A 14 -6.81 -14.31 1.68
N GLU A 15 -6.74 -15.48 2.31
CA GLU A 15 -6.00 -16.64 1.81
C GLU A 15 -6.42 -16.99 0.39
N GLN A 16 -7.72 -17.13 0.14
CA GLN A 16 -8.24 -17.45 -1.19
C GLN A 16 -7.88 -16.38 -2.23
N ALA A 17 -7.99 -15.09 -1.88
CA ALA A 17 -7.61 -14.00 -2.78
C ALA A 17 -6.11 -14.02 -3.13
N TRP A 18 -5.25 -14.31 -2.14
CA TRP A 18 -3.81 -14.46 -2.37
C TRP A 18 -3.48 -15.69 -3.20
N LYS A 19 -4.15 -16.81 -2.95
CA LYS A 19 -4.03 -18.03 -3.73
C LYS A 19 -4.34 -17.77 -5.21
N GLU A 20 -5.50 -17.18 -5.51
CA GLU A 20 -5.90 -16.87 -6.88
C GLU A 20 -4.89 -15.96 -7.59
N LEU A 21 -4.39 -14.93 -6.89
CA LEU A 21 -3.36 -14.04 -7.42
C LEU A 21 -2.08 -14.80 -7.77
N PHE A 22 -1.55 -15.57 -6.82
CA PHE A 22 -0.25 -16.20 -6.98
C PHE A 22 -0.29 -17.43 -7.88
N GLU A 23 -1.36 -18.23 -7.87
CA GLU A 23 -1.56 -19.31 -8.83
C GLU A 23 -1.53 -18.77 -10.27
N GLY A 24 -2.23 -17.66 -10.54
CA GLY A 24 -2.20 -17.00 -11.84
C GLY A 24 -0.81 -16.53 -12.24
N TYR A 25 -0.04 -15.95 -11.30
CA TYR A 25 1.33 -15.53 -11.54
C TYR A 25 2.28 -16.71 -11.79
N LEU A 26 2.21 -17.76 -10.96
CA LEU A 26 3.09 -18.93 -11.01
C LEU A 26 2.76 -19.87 -12.18
N ALA A 27 1.55 -19.84 -12.74
CA ALA A 27 1.19 -20.62 -13.91
C ALA A 27 2.11 -20.36 -15.13
N SER A 28 2.74 -19.19 -15.20
CA SER A 28 3.72 -18.84 -16.24
C SER A 28 5.16 -19.30 -15.95
N ARG A 29 5.41 -19.92 -14.79
CA ARG A 29 6.73 -20.30 -14.27
C ARG A 29 6.72 -21.76 -13.78
N PRO A 30 6.88 -22.74 -14.68
CA PRO A 30 6.78 -24.16 -14.32
C PRO A 30 7.95 -24.67 -13.48
N ASP A 31 9.03 -23.89 -13.36
CA ASP A 31 10.25 -24.20 -12.63
C ASP A 31 10.21 -23.83 -11.14
N VAL A 32 9.18 -23.08 -10.71
CA VAL A 32 8.99 -22.71 -9.30
C VAL A 32 7.86 -23.50 -8.66
N PRO A 33 7.93 -23.79 -7.35
CA PRO A 33 6.82 -24.39 -6.62
C PRO A 33 5.54 -23.57 -6.75
N GLY A 34 4.41 -24.27 -6.90
CA GLY A 34 3.08 -23.66 -6.85
C GLY A 34 2.72 -23.07 -5.48
N TYR A 35 1.55 -22.46 -5.41
CA TYR A 35 1.00 -21.95 -4.16
C TYR A 35 0.48 -23.12 -3.30
N ASN A 36 0.81 -23.11 -2.01
CA ASN A 36 0.27 -23.99 -0.98
C ASN A 36 -0.48 -23.17 0.08
N GLU A 37 -1.48 -23.75 0.73
CA GLU A 37 -2.29 -23.10 1.77
C GLU A 37 -1.43 -22.56 2.93
N SER A 38 -0.36 -23.29 3.31
CA SER A 38 0.56 -22.83 4.35
C SER A 38 1.32 -21.56 4.00
N ASP A 39 1.49 -21.23 2.70
CA ASP A 39 2.22 -20.03 2.27
C ASP A 39 1.56 -18.75 2.79
N TYR A 40 0.24 -18.76 3.00
CA TYR A 40 -0.46 -17.64 3.61
C TYR A 40 0.08 -17.36 5.01
N PHE A 41 0.10 -18.38 5.88
CA PHE A 41 0.54 -18.22 7.26
C PHE A 41 2.07 -18.05 7.38
N ASP A 42 2.82 -18.74 6.53
CA ASP A 42 4.29 -18.74 6.59
C ASP A 42 4.90 -17.43 6.08
N HIS A 43 4.23 -16.77 5.12
CA HIS A 43 4.84 -15.67 4.38
C HIS A 43 4.02 -14.38 4.37
N ILE A 44 2.68 -14.43 4.51
CA ILE A 44 1.81 -13.29 4.20
C ILE A 44 1.11 -12.75 5.45
N ASP A 45 0.54 -13.63 6.27
CA ASP A 45 -0.29 -13.25 7.41
C ASP A 45 0.49 -12.39 8.43
N GLY A 46 -0.18 -11.39 8.98
CA GLY A 46 0.41 -10.45 9.94
C GLY A 46 1.44 -9.47 9.38
N LYS A 47 1.82 -9.55 8.09
CA LYS A 47 2.79 -8.64 7.47
C LYS A 47 2.13 -7.51 6.66
N PRO A 48 2.81 -6.36 6.49
CA PRO A 48 2.40 -5.37 5.49
C PRO A 48 2.29 -6.00 4.11
N ARG A 49 1.31 -5.56 3.31
CA ARG A 49 0.97 -6.18 2.02
C ARG A 49 2.18 -6.40 1.11
N PHE A 50 3.03 -5.39 0.96
CA PHE A 50 4.21 -5.49 0.08
C PHE A 50 5.31 -6.39 0.66
N ASP A 51 5.42 -6.46 1.98
CA ASP A 51 6.40 -7.32 2.64
C ASP A 51 5.99 -8.78 2.51
N GLY A 52 4.69 -9.09 2.68
CA GLY A 52 4.17 -10.44 2.44
C GLY A 52 4.36 -10.91 0.99
N VAL A 53 4.17 -10.03 0.01
CA VAL A 53 4.46 -10.33 -1.41
C VAL A 53 5.94 -10.61 -1.63
N ARG A 54 6.83 -9.76 -1.09
CA ARG A 54 8.27 -9.96 -1.25
C ARG A 54 8.72 -11.26 -0.61
N ASP A 55 8.24 -11.58 0.59
CA ASP A 55 8.62 -12.81 1.30
C ASP A 55 8.13 -14.06 0.57
N PHE A 56 6.88 -14.06 0.10
CA PHE A 56 6.34 -15.15 -0.71
C PHE A 56 7.15 -15.37 -1.99
N LEU A 57 7.45 -14.30 -2.74
CA LEU A 57 8.23 -14.42 -3.98
C LEU A 57 9.66 -14.88 -3.70
N THR A 58 10.27 -14.37 -2.63
CA THR A 58 11.62 -14.76 -2.22
C THR A 58 11.70 -16.24 -1.83
N SER A 59 10.65 -16.80 -1.19
CA SER A 59 10.62 -18.23 -0.88
C SER A 59 10.53 -19.13 -2.12
N ARG A 60 10.21 -18.55 -3.29
CA ARG A 60 10.25 -19.20 -4.62
C ARG A 60 11.50 -18.84 -5.42
N GLY A 61 12.48 -18.15 -4.80
CA GLY A 61 13.70 -17.69 -5.46
C GLY A 61 13.48 -16.50 -6.41
N ILE A 62 12.31 -15.84 -6.35
CA ILE A 62 11.96 -14.70 -7.19
C ILE A 62 12.22 -13.42 -6.40
N VAL A 63 13.28 -12.70 -6.78
CA VAL A 63 13.57 -11.38 -6.22
C VAL A 63 12.98 -10.33 -7.14
N LEU A 64 12.05 -9.53 -6.61
CA LEU A 64 11.61 -8.33 -7.32
C LEU A 64 12.74 -7.30 -7.29
N PRO A 65 13.12 -6.71 -8.44
CA PRO A 65 14.03 -5.58 -8.42
C PRO A 65 13.43 -4.48 -7.53
N GLU A 66 14.26 -3.85 -6.69
CA GLU A 66 13.85 -2.67 -5.95
C GLU A 66 13.48 -1.57 -6.96
N GLY A 67 12.18 -1.43 -7.22
CA GLY A 67 11.65 -0.43 -8.13
C GLY A 67 11.62 0.94 -7.47
N ALA A 68 12.17 1.93 -8.18
CA ALA A 68 12.13 3.36 -7.90
C ALA A 68 10.76 3.83 -7.35
N PRO A 69 10.73 4.89 -6.52
CA PRO A 69 9.48 5.42 -5.99
C PRO A 69 8.54 5.72 -7.16
N ASP A 70 7.42 5.01 -7.20
CA ASP A 70 6.30 5.34 -8.06
C ASP A 70 5.79 6.71 -7.62
N ASN A 71 6.24 7.74 -8.33
CA ASN A 71 5.90 9.12 -8.07
C ASN A 71 4.47 9.33 -8.57
N GLY A 72 3.47 9.02 -7.73
CA GLY A 72 2.10 8.90 -8.22
C GLY A 72 0.97 8.89 -7.20
N ALA A 73 1.13 9.47 -6.01
CA ALA A 73 -0.01 9.97 -5.24
C ALA A 73 0.42 11.09 -4.30
N THR A 74 0.80 12.24 -4.88
CA THR A 74 0.70 13.49 -4.13
C THR A 74 -0.79 13.78 -3.96
N ASN A 75 -1.41 13.23 -2.91
CA ASN A 75 -2.60 13.85 -2.37
C ASN A 75 -2.14 15.13 -1.66
N GLN A 76 -1.83 16.14 -2.49
CA GLN A 76 -1.90 17.53 -2.09
C GLN A 76 -3.38 17.75 -1.76
N GLU A 77 -3.76 17.56 -0.50
CA GLU A 77 -4.93 18.22 0.04
C GLU A 77 -4.67 19.71 -0.17
N SER A 78 -5.37 20.28 -1.14
CA SER A 78 -5.27 21.66 -1.60
C SER A 78 -5.28 22.63 -0.42
N ALA A 79 -4.10 23.12 -0.05
CA ALA A 79 -3.92 24.25 0.84
C ALA A 79 -2.94 25.23 0.19
N ALA A 80 -3.37 25.88 -0.88
CA ALA A 80 -2.99 27.25 -1.29
C ALA A 80 -3.60 27.56 -2.65
N ASP A 81 -4.73 28.26 -2.69
CA ASP A 81 -5.00 29.18 -3.78
C ASP A 81 -4.43 30.55 -3.37
N PRO A 82 -3.36 31.05 -4.04
CA PRO A 82 -2.82 32.36 -3.76
C PRO A 82 -3.53 33.41 -4.63
N THR A 83 -3.84 34.54 -4.01
CA THR A 83 -4.04 35.87 -4.59
C THR A 83 -5.50 36.29 -4.85
N GLY A 84 -6.02 37.09 -3.92
CA GLY A 84 -7.22 37.90 -4.09
C GLY A 84 -7.24 39.09 -3.11
N GLN A 85 -6.39 40.08 -3.36
CA GLN A 85 -6.50 41.49 -2.96
C GLN A 85 -6.81 41.83 -1.48
N ASP A 86 -5.80 42.33 -0.77
CA ASP A 86 -5.93 43.01 0.51
C ASP A 86 -6.09 44.54 0.28
N PRO A 87 -7.22 45.19 0.62
CA PRO A 87 -7.31 46.64 0.63
C PRO A 87 -7.32 47.17 2.06
N ALA A 88 -6.33 46.83 2.88
CA ALA A 88 -6.20 47.44 4.20
C ALA A 88 -4.74 47.68 4.62
N ASN A 89 -4.02 48.55 3.88
CA ASN A 89 -2.94 49.28 4.53
C ASN A 89 -2.78 50.73 4.04
N ALA A 90 -3.11 51.65 4.95
CA ALA A 90 -2.51 52.95 5.22
C ALA A 90 -2.20 53.93 4.07
N THR A 91 -2.88 55.09 4.09
CA THR A 91 -2.25 56.42 4.24
C THR A 91 -3.36 57.49 4.38
N VAL A 92 -3.58 57.99 5.59
CA VAL A 92 -4.15 59.33 5.82
C VAL A 92 -3.13 60.11 6.63
N GLN A 93 -2.38 60.97 5.94
CA GLN A 93 -1.74 62.14 6.52
C GLN A 93 -1.89 63.30 5.53
N GLY A 94 -2.46 64.41 6.03
CA GLY A 94 -2.33 65.74 5.44
C GLY A 94 -3.62 66.31 4.86
N LEU A 95 -4.31 67.14 5.65
CA LEU A 95 -5.06 68.32 5.18
C LEU A 95 -5.39 69.22 6.38
N GLY A 96 -5.02 70.50 6.27
CA GLY A 96 -5.78 71.65 6.79
C GLY A 96 -5.73 71.92 8.28
#